data_AF-A0A8E8EW56-F1
#
_entry.id   AF-A0A8E8EW56-F1
#
_cell.length_a   1.000
_cell.length_b   1.000
_cell.length_c   1.000
_cell.angle_alpha   90.00
_cell.angle_beta   90.00
_cell.angle_gamma   90.00
#
_symmetry.space_group_name_H-M   'P 1'
#
loop_
_entity.id
_entity.type
_entity.pdbx_description
1 polymer ?
#
loop_
_entity_poly.entity_id
_entity_poly.type
_entity_poly.pdbx_seq_one_letter_code
_entity_poly.pdbx_strand_id
1 'polypeptide(L)' 'MNCERCGIDASLTHRDIDGFAYYLCDACISAWDAVRSPSPESGDGNRSPAR' A
#
# COMPACT_ATOMS: atom_id res chain seq x y z
N MET A 1 -6.57 -0.90 19.62
CA MET A 1 -6.68 0.34 18.81
C MET A 1 -7.37 -0.06 17.50
N ASN A 2 -8.37 0.69 17.03
CA ASN A 2 -9.15 0.26 15.85
C ASN A 2 -8.43 0.57 14.54
N CYS A 3 -8.37 -0.41 13.64
CA CYS A 3 -7.77 -0.22 12.32
C CYS A 3 -8.58 0.78 11.49
N GLU A 4 -7.94 1.80 10.92
CA GLU A 4 -8.63 2.84 10.15
C GLU A 4 -9.23 2.31 8.83
N ARG A 5 -8.75 1.15 8.35
CA ARG A 5 -9.22 0.52 7.10
C ARG A 5 -10.41 -0.41 7.31
N CYS A 6 -10.39 -1.23 8.35
CA CYS A 6 -11.37 -2.30 8.55
C CYS A 6 -12.10 -2.25 9.90
N GLY A 7 -11.72 -1.34 10.80
CA GLY A 7 -12.40 -1.10 12.08
C GLY A 7 -12.17 -2.12 13.18
N ILE A 8 -11.38 -3.19 12.92
CA ILE A 8 -11.12 -4.22 13.94
C ILE A 8 -10.21 -3.70 15.03
N ASP A 9 -10.40 -4.16 16.27
CA ASP A 9 -9.45 -3.92 17.35
C ASP A 9 -8.26 -4.86 17.22
N ALA A 10 -7.10 -4.31 16.87
CA ALA A 10 -5.86 -5.05 16.64
C ALA A 10 -4.64 -4.19 16.94
N SER A 11 -3.44 -4.78 16.83
CA SER A 11 -2.19 -4.03 16.77
C SER A 11 -2.12 -3.23 15.47
N LEU A 12 -1.88 -1.93 15.58
CA LEU A 12 -1.74 -1.05 14.42
C LEU A 12 -0.29 -0.67 14.20
N THR A 13 0.10 -0.59 12.94
CA THR A 13 1.42 -0.08 12.52
C THR A 13 1.23 1.23 11.78
N HIS A 14 2.07 2.20 12.11
CA HIS A 14 2.11 3.49 11.45
C HIS A 14 2.73 3.35 10.04
N ARG A 15 2.07 3.90 9.03
CA ARG A 15 2.56 3.98 7.65
C ARG A 15 2.35 5.37 7.10
N ASP A 16 3.41 5.95 6.59
CA ASP A 16 3.36 7.17 5.80
C ASP A 16 3.18 6.82 4.31
N ILE A 17 2.12 7.36 3.71
CA ILE A 17 1.76 7.15 2.31
C ILE A 17 1.49 8.52 1.70
N ASP A 18 2.33 8.96 0.77
CA ASP A 18 2.12 10.24 0.08
C ASP A 18 2.05 11.45 1.05
N GLY A 19 2.70 11.33 2.23
CA GLY A 19 2.67 12.34 3.30
C GLY A 19 1.48 12.24 4.26
N PHE A 20 0.68 11.18 4.16
CA PHE A 20 -0.42 10.90 5.08
C PHE A 20 -0.08 9.71 5.98
N ALA A 21 -0.21 9.92 7.29
CA ALA A 21 -0.04 8.89 8.31
C ALA A 21 -1.30 8.03 8.44
N TYR A 22 -1.14 6.71 8.27
CA TYR A 22 -2.18 5.71 8.46
C TYR A 22 -1.79 4.71 9.54
N TYR A 23 -2.76 4.30 10.35
CA TYR A 23 -2.64 3.28 11.39
C TYR A 23 -3.45 2.05 11.00
N LEU A 24 -2.74 1.07 10.45
CA LEU A 24 -3.34 -0.13 9.85
C LEU A 24 -2.95 -1.39 10.62
N CYS A 25 -3.86 -2.36 10.67
CA CYS A 25 -3.55 -3.69 11.17
C CYS A 25 -2.69 -4.47 10.17
N ASP A 26 -1.99 -5.50 10.65
CA ASP A 26 -1.12 -6.37 9.86
C ASP A 26 -1.81 -6.94 8.61
N ALA A 27 -3.05 -7.39 8.73
CA ALA A 27 -3.83 -7.91 7.61
C ALA A 27 -4.05 -6.87 6.49
N CYS A 28 -4.35 -5.62 6.86
CA CYS A 28 -4.53 -4.55 5.88
C CYS A 28 -3.20 -4.12 5.25
N ILE A 29 -2.09 -4.20 6.01
CA ILE A 29 -0.75 -3.91 5.49
C ILE A 29 -0.34 -4.99 4.48
N SER A 30 -0.51 -6.27 4.83
CA SER A 30 -0.19 -7.38 3.94
C SER A 30 -1.02 -7.35 2.65
N ALA A 31 -2.32 -7.07 2.75
CA ALA A 31 -3.17 -6.90 1.58
C ALA A 31 -2.73 -5.72 0.70
N TRP A 32 -2.29 -4.62 1.31
CA TRP A 32 -1.83 -3.46 0.58
C TRP A 32 -0.46 -3.68 -0.09
N ASP A 33 0.47 -4.35 0.59
CA ASP A 33 1.76 -4.78 0.05
C ASP A 33 1.59 -5.73 -1.15
N ALA A 34 0.62 -6.64 -1.11
CA ALA A 34 0.29 -7.52 -2.23
C ALA A 34 -0.17 -6.76 -3.49
N VAL A 35 -0.86 -5.63 -3.33
CA VAL A 35 -1.28 -4.77 -4.46
C VAL A 35 -0.13 -3.87 -4.92
N ARG A 36 0.73 -3.43 -4.00
CA ARG A 36 1.85 -2.52 -4.30
C ARG A 36 3.08 -3.22 -4.81
N SER A 37 3.26 -4.50 -4.52
CA SER A 37 4.30 -5.32 -5.11
C SER A 37 4.12 -5.29 -6.62
N PRO A 38 4.95 -4.52 -7.36
CA PRO A 38 4.94 -4.70 -8.79
C PRO A 38 5.45 -6.12 -8.98
N SER A 39 4.63 -7.01 -9.54
CA SER A 39 5.23 -8.14 -10.24
C SER A 39 6.33 -7.53 -11.13
N PRO A 40 7.59 -8.01 -11.09
CA PRO A 40 8.70 -7.42 -11.85
C PRO A 40 8.48 -7.41 -13.38
N GLU A 41 7.32 -7.86 -13.85
CA GLU A 41 6.86 -7.75 -15.24
C GLU A 41 6.14 -6.42 -15.57
N SER A 42 6.00 -5.48 -14.63
CA SER A 42 5.67 -4.09 -14.97
C SER A 42 6.95 -3.31 -15.23
N GLY A 43 7.73 -3.80 -16.20
CA GLY A 43 8.87 -3.09 -16.77
C GLY A 43 8.37 -1.79 -17.39
N ASP A 44 8.75 -0.70 -16.75
CA ASP A 44 8.88 0.62 -17.33
C ASP A 44 9.63 0.48 -18.67
N GLY A 45 8.91 0.57 -19.80
CA GLY A 45 9.49 0.18 -21.08
C GLY A 45 8.69 0.53 -22.32
N ASN A 46 7.81 1.55 -22.32
CA ASN A 46 7.35 2.17 -23.57
C ASN A 46 6.61 3.52 -23.38
N ARG A 47 7.21 4.51 -22.72
CA ARG A 47 6.83 5.92 -22.99
C ARG A 47 7.68 6.42 -24.16
N SER A 48 7.31 6.00 -25.37
CA SER A 48 7.89 6.55 -26.60
C SER A 48 7.45 8.01 -26.76
N PRO A 49 8.38 8.98 -26.98
CA PRO A 49 8.00 10.35 -27.25
C PRO A 49 7.34 10.45 -28.63
N ALA A 50 6.39 11.38 -28.74
CA ALA A 50 5.54 11.65 -29.89
C ALA A 50 6.31 11.79 -31.22
N ARG A 51 5.66 11.39 -32.32
CA ARG A 51 6.00 11.82 -33.67
C ARG A 51 4.73 12.18 -34.44
#